data_AF-A0A2G2JUI4-F1
#
_entry.id   AF-A0A2G2JUI4-F1
#
_cell.length_a   1.000
_cell.length_b   1.000
_cell.length_c   1.000
_cell.angle_alpha   90.00
_cell.angle_beta   90.00
_cell.angle_gamma   90.00
#
_symmetry.space_group_name_H-M   'P 1'
#
loop_
_entity.id
_entity.type
_entity.pdbx_description
1 polymer ?
#
loop_
_entity_poly.entity_id
_entity_poly.type
_entity_poly.pdbx_seq_one_letter_code
_entity_poly.pdbx_strand_id
1 'polypeptide(L)'
;MENTIPATNASAKTPLHGPGVYYFGLKGARNQSIFQSVFEYDYAIKLFAELPGCTLLAYTFFDDEIHCVLHSERDWPLVFDDIREAFIELSNQVWETKKPVLSEQCTVLMVDEPAWLQDLVIHLHQLPVIRRLVADTSVYTWSSDHHYRSNTPPHWLDTGRMLNLLCQTRHQRSQRYSAVMAQNELIHIDLMEGTHPTYLALAREAFVDYHQRQSGVTASQRSEEELNRLKQDALRLISERFDITIESLCDRLFRRQYQRLMPLVAWLLKQRDLSDEIIADLLGEDESIILLWRRGVNAEHAQALLEKLTQLWQPTVGARVDAQPQTDASPSPSLAVNNDAGLENTAVETSELSSEQLTEATTPDD
;
A
#
# COMPACT_ATOMS: atom_id res chain seq x y z
N MET A 1 -56.23 5.21 7.99
CA MET A 1 -55.09 6.15 7.98
C MET A 1 -53.89 5.34 8.42
N GLU A 2 -53.29 4.60 7.49
CA GLU A 2 -52.08 3.84 7.75
C GLU A 2 -50.90 4.70 7.31
N ASN A 3 -50.07 5.05 8.28
CA ASN A 3 -48.85 5.82 8.08
C ASN A 3 -47.85 4.97 7.28
N THR A 4 -47.73 5.28 6.00
CA THR A 4 -46.58 4.89 5.19
C THR A 4 -45.35 5.60 5.72
N ILE A 5 -44.49 4.88 6.44
CA ILE A 5 -43.13 5.32 6.76
C ILE A 5 -42.39 5.41 5.42
N PRO A 6 -41.85 6.58 5.02
CA PRO A 6 -41.10 6.67 3.79
C PRO A 6 -39.80 5.87 3.95
N ALA A 7 -39.53 4.98 2.99
CA ALA A 7 -38.24 4.34 2.86
C ALA A 7 -37.16 5.42 2.78
N THR A 8 -36.33 5.51 3.82
CA THR A 8 -35.12 6.32 3.81
C THR A 8 -34.26 5.81 2.67
N ASN A 9 -34.10 6.63 1.61
CA ASN A 9 -33.14 6.36 0.54
C ASN A 9 -31.78 6.11 1.18
N ALA A 10 -31.31 4.86 1.18
CA ALA A 10 -29.95 4.52 1.57
C ALA A 10 -29.03 5.25 0.59
N SER A 11 -28.40 6.33 1.05
CA SER A 11 -27.32 6.97 0.31
C SER A 11 -26.22 5.92 0.15
N ALA A 12 -25.96 5.48 -1.08
CA ALA A 12 -24.90 4.53 -1.35
C ALA A 12 -23.58 5.14 -0.83
N LYS A 13 -23.00 4.54 0.21
CA LYS A 13 -21.74 4.99 0.79
C LYS A 13 -20.60 4.73 -0.21
N THR A 14 -19.65 5.64 -0.27
CA THR A 14 -18.54 5.56 -1.23
C THR A 14 -17.32 4.86 -0.61
N PRO A 15 -16.64 3.93 -1.30
CA PRO A 15 -15.37 3.39 -0.82
C PRO A 15 -14.27 4.46 -0.84
N LEU A 16 -13.36 4.40 0.14
CA LEU A 16 -12.15 5.22 0.14
C LEU A 16 -11.03 4.52 -0.61
N HIS A 17 -10.24 5.30 -1.36
CA HIS A 17 -9.16 4.82 -2.22
C HIS A 17 -7.80 5.28 -1.73
N GLY A 18 -6.76 4.47 -1.96
CA GLY A 18 -5.36 4.78 -1.64
C GLY A 18 -4.70 3.74 -0.73
N PRO A 19 -3.44 3.96 -0.31
CA PRO A 19 -2.77 3.09 0.65
C PRO A 19 -3.39 3.21 2.05
N GLY A 20 -3.50 2.10 2.76
CA GLY A 20 -4.08 2.09 4.10
C GLY A 20 -4.44 0.69 4.59
N VAL A 21 -5.12 0.63 5.73
CA VAL A 21 -5.68 -0.63 6.26
C VAL A 21 -7.11 -0.79 5.79
N TYR A 22 -7.39 -1.96 5.23
CA TYR A 22 -8.69 -2.33 4.72
C TYR A 22 -9.18 -3.63 5.33
N TYR A 23 -10.45 -3.65 5.66
CA TYR A 23 -11.20 -4.88 5.84
C TYR A 23 -11.77 -5.32 4.49
N PHE A 24 -11.62 -6.61 4.19
CA PHE A 24 -12.25 -7.25 3.04
C PHE A 24 -13.20 -8.35 3.50
N GLY A 25 -14.45 -8.29 3.02
CA GLY A 25 -15.43 -9.36 3.06
C GLY A 25 -15.66 -9.90 1.66
N LEU A 26 -15.12 -11.08 1.38
CA LEU A 26 -15.25 -11.75 0.08
C LEU A 26 -16.29 -12.86 0.20
N LYS A 27 -17.09 -13.04 -0.83
CA LYS A 27 -18.08 -14.12 -0.91
C LYS A 27 -17.81 -15.00 -2.11
N GLY A 28 -18.20 -16.26 -2.01
CA GLY A 28 -18.17 -17.18 -3.13
C GLY A 28 -19.11 -16.74 -4.26
N ALA A 29 -18.69 -17.01 -5.49
CA ALA A 29 -19.46 -16.68 -6.68
C ALA A 29 -20.84 -17.38 -6.62
N ARG A 30 -21.92 -16.62 -6.86
CA ARG A 30 -23.30 -17.15 -6.84
C ARG A 30 -23.66 -17.86 -5.53
N ASN A 31 -23.11 -17.40 -4.40
CA ASN A 31 -23.28 -18.00 -3.08
C ASN A 31 -22.87 -19.48 -3.02
N GLN A 32 -21.82 -19.84 -3.76
CA GLN A 32 -21.21 -21.17 -3.69
C GLN A 32 -20.08 -21.19 -2.66
N SER A 33 -19.74 -22.39 -2.18
CA SER A 33 -18.57 -22.59 -1.33
C SER A 33 -17.30 -22.13 -2.06
N ILE A 34 -16.50 -21.30 -1.40
CA ILE A 34 -15.15 -20.94 -1.82
C ILE A 34 -14.23 -22.14 -1.60
N PHE A 35 -14.36 -22.81 -0.46
CA PHE A 35 -13.54 -23.95 -0.08
C PHE A 35 -14.36 -25.25 -0.15
N GLN A 36 -13.89 -26.19 -0.94
CA GLN A 36 -14.39 -27.56 -1.06
C GLN A 36 -13.56 -28.56 -0.24
N SER A 37 -12.34 -28.21 0.13
CA SER A 37 -11.41 -29.04 0.89
C SER A 37 -10.62 -28.26 1.94
N VAL A 38 -10.20 -28.95 3.01
CA VAL A 38 -9.35 -28.37 4.07
C VAL A 38 -8.01 -27.84 3.53
N PHE A 39 -7.48 -28.43 2.46
CA PHE A 39 -6.22 -27.97 1.86
C PHE A 39 -6.35 -26.56 1.27
N GLU A 40 -7.51 -26.19 0.75
CA GLU A 40 -7.71 -24.89 0.11
C GLU A 40 -7.68 -23.74 1.11
N TYR A 41 -8.02 -24.00 2.38
CA TYR A 41 -7.83 -23.02 3.45
C TYR A 41 -6.35 -22.71 3.65
N ASP A 42 -5.48 -23.73 3.71
CA ASP A 42 -4.03 -23.53 3.85
C ASP A 42 -3.44 -22.77 2.65
N TYR A 43 -3.93 -23.06 1.44
CA TYR A 43 -3.54 -22.32 0.24
C TYR A 43 -4.00 -20.86 0.29
N ALA A 44 -5.22 -20.58 0.74
CA ALA A 44 -5.69 -19.22 0.91
C ALA A 44 -4.86 -18.44 1.94
N ILE A 45 -4.47 -19.05 3.06
CA ILE A 45 -3.56 -18.41 4.04
C ILE A 45 -2.25 -18.00 3.35
N LYS A 46 -1.65 -18.90 2.56
CA LYS A 46 -0.41 -18.61 1.81
C LYS A 46 -0.60 -17.49 0.78
N LEU A 47 -1.71 -17.53 0.04
CA LEU A 47 -2.06 -16.49 -0.93
C LEU A 47 -2.09 -15.12 -0.25
N PHE A 48 -2.84 -14.97 0.84
CA PHE A 48 -2.91 -13.70 1.58
C PHE A 48 -1.58 -13.30 2.22
N ALA A 49 -0.76 -14.26 2.65
CA ALA A 49 0.58 -14.04 3.20
C ALA A 49 1.58 -13.51 2.16
N GLU A 50 1.37 -13.85 0.88
CA GLU A 50 2.28 -13.53 -0.23
C GLU A 50 1.73 -12.43 -1.17
N LEU A 51 0.61 -11.80 -0.82
CA LEU A 51 0.02 -10.73 -1.64
C LEU A 51 1.00 -9.55 -1.79
N PRO A 52 1.34 -9.16 -3.03
CA PRO A 52 2.30 -8.08 -3.28
C PRO A 52 1.87 -6.74 -2.66
N GLY A 53 2.80 -6.07 -1.98
CA GLY A 53 2.55 -4.75 -1.36
C GLY A 53 1.46 -4.78 -0.27
N CYS A 54 1.16 -5.96 0.29
CA CYS A 54 0.17 -6.13 1.34
C CYS A 54 0.79 -6.81 2.56
N THR A 55 0.25 -6.53 3.73
CA THR A 55 0.58 -7.21 4.98
C THR A 55 -0.70 -7.68 5.63
N LEU A 56 -0.79 -8.98 5.91
CA LEU A 56 -1.94 -9.57 6.57
C LEU A 56 -1.92 -9.23 8.07
N LEU A 57 -3.02 -8.69 8.56
CA LEU A 57 -3.20 -8.34 9.98
C LEU A 57 -4.07 -9.37 10.70
N ALA A 58 -5.19 -9.75 10.09
CA ALA A 58 -6.09 -10.77 10.64
C ALA A 58 -6.92 -11.44 9.54
N TYR A 59 -7.40 -12.65 9.80
CA TYR A 59 -8.30 -13.38 8.92
C TYR A 59 -9.25 -14.29 9.70
N THR A 60 -10.40 -14.58 9.11
CA THR A 60 -11.34 -15.63 9.53
C THR A 60 -12.08 -16.10 8.29
N PHE A 61 -11.92 -17.39 7.97
CA PHE A 61 -12.47 -18.01 6.77
C PHE A 61 -13.65 -18.89 7.14
N PHE A 62 -14.69 -18.84 6.31
CA PHE A 62 -15.84 -19.73 6.29
C PHE A 62 -15.85 -20.48 4.96
N ASP A 63 -16.75 -21.44 4.80
CA ASP A 63 -16.88 -22.23 3.58
C ASP A 63 -17.23 -21.37 2.36
N ASP A 64 -18.13 -20.39 2.52
CA ASP A 64 -18.63 -19.51 1.46
C ASP A 64 -18.14 -18.05 1.54
N GLU A 65 -17.43 -17.69 2.61
CA GLU A 65 -17.02 -16.31 2.91
C GLU A 65 -15.59 -16.23 3.45
N ILE A 66 -14.87 -15.18 3.04
CA ILE A 66 -13.56 -14.83 3.58
C ILE A 66 -13.66 -13.46 4.20
N HIS A 67 -13.21 -13.34 5.45
CA HIS A 67 -13.00 -12.05 6.08
C HIS A 67 -11.52 -11.88 6.41
N CYS A 68 -10.93 -10.78 5.97
CA CYS A 68 -9.55 -10.45 6.30
C CYS A 68 -9.32 -8.96 6.47
N VAL A 69 -8.24 -8.63 7.17
CA VAL A 69 -7.77 -7.27 7.38
C VAL A 69 -6.35 -7.20 6.83
N LEU A 70 -6.16 -6.33 5.84
CA LEU A 70 -4.91 -6.15 5.11
C LEU A 70 -4.46 -4.69 5.27
N HIS A 71 -3.19 -4.49 5.60
CA HIS A 71 -2.52 -3.24 5.28
C HIS A 71 -2.04 -3.30 3.83
N SER A 72 -2.37 -2.32 3.00
CA SER A 72 -1.93 -2.26 1.62
C SER A 72 -1.23 -0.94 1.31
N GLU A 73 -0.12 -1.04 0.57
CA GLU A 73 0.57 0.10 -0.02
C GLU A 73 -0.08 0.54 -1.35
N ARG A 74 -1.05 -0.25 -1.84
CA ARG A 74 -1.75 -0.03 -3.10
C ARG A 74 -3.23 0.23 -2.83
N ASP A 75 -3.93 0.71 -3.86
CA ASP A 75 -5.37 0.90 -3.79
C ASP A 75 -6.10 -0.45 -3.75
N TRP A 76 -7.21 -0.51 -3.01
CA TRP A 76 -7.94 -1.74 -2.74
C TRP A 76 -8.48 -2.47 -3.98
N PRO A 77 -8.89 -1.81 -5.10
CA PRO A 77 -9.39 -2.53 -6.27
C PRO A 77 -8.30 -3.40 -6.91
N LEU A 78 -7.05 -2.93 -6.92
CA LEU A 78 -5.91 -3.68 -7.45
C LEU A 78 -5.63 -4.92 -6.59
N VAL A 79 -5.71 -4.77 -5.26
CA VAL A 79 -5.55 -5.89 -4.32
C VAL A 79 -6.67 -6.91 -4.52
N PHE A 80 -7.90 -6.45 -4.72
CA PHE A 80 -9.04 -7.33 -4.96
C PHE A 80 -8.93 -8.09 -6.29
N ASP A 81 -8.48 -7.43 -7.36
CA ASP A 81 -8.22 -8.07 -8.65
C ASP A 81 -7.15 -9.17 -8.52
N ASP A 82 -6.05 -8.88 -7.82
CA ASP A 82 -4.98 -9.87 -7.55
C ASP A 82 -5.50 -11.08 -6.76
N ILE A 83 -6.30 -10.84 -5.72
CA ILE A 83 -6.94 -11.91 -4.94
C ILE A 83 -7.82 -12.78 -5.85
N ARG A 84 -8.66 -12.16 -6.69
CA ARG A 84 -9.54 -12.89 -7.60
C ARG A 84 -8.78 -13.75 -8.58
N GLU A 85 -7.74 -13.20 -9.20
CA GLU A 85 -6.90 -13.93 -10.15
C GLU A 85 -6.24 -15.15 -9.47
N ALA A 86 -5.70 -14.95 -8.27
CA ALA A 86 -5.07 -16.03 -7.51
C ALA A 86 -6.06 -17.14 -7.11
N PHE A 87 -7.31 -16.83 -6.75
CA PHE A 87 -8.33 -17.85 -6.49
C PHE A 87 -8.79 -18.58 -7.76
N ILE A 88 -8.84 -17.90 -8.91
CA ILE A 88 -9.11 -18.55 -10.21
C ILE A 88 -7.96 -19.52 -10.54
N GLU A 89 -6.71 -19.10 -10.34
CA GLU A 89 -5.55 -19.94 -10.56
C GLU A 89 -5.55 -21.17 -9.65
N LEU A 90 -5.83 -20.99 -8.36
CA LEU A 90 -5.95 -22.10 -7.40
C LEU A 90 -7.01 -23.12 -7.86
N SER A 91 -8.21 -22.66 -8.22
CA SER A 91 -9.27 -23.55 -8.73
C SER A 91 -8.86 -24.28 -10.01
N ASN A 92 -8.13 -23.62 -10.91
CA ASN A 92 -7.63 -24.25 -12.12
C ASN A 92 -6.59 -25.34 -11.83
N GLN A 93 -5.68 -25.11 -10.87
CA GLN A 93 -4.65 -26.06 -10.50
C GLN A 93 -5.21 -27.29 -9.78
N VAL A 94 -6.21 -27.11 -8.91
CA VAL A 94 -6.76 -28.20 -8.09
C VAL A 94 -7.87 -28.97 -8.80
N TRP A 95 -8.75 -28.28 -9.53
CA TRP A 95 -9.99 -28.85 -10.08
C TRP A 95 -10.10 -28.79 -11.60
N GLU A 96 -9.06 -28.32 -12.30
CA GLU A 96 -9.04 -28.14 -13.76
C GLU A 96 -10.23 -27.32 -14.30
N THR A 97 -10.80 -26.46 -13.44
CA THR A 97 -12.07 -25.79 -13.72
C THR A 97 -11.89 -24.27 -13.68
N LYS A 98 -12.04 -23.63 -14.86
CA LYS A 98 -12.04 -22.16 -15.05
C LYS A 98 -13.37 -21.53 -14.67
N LYS A 99 -13.80 -21.72 -13.42
CA LYS A 99 -15.00 -21.07 -12.89
C LYS A 99 -14.60 -19.93 -11.94
N PRO A 100 -15.37 -18.83 -11.92
CA PRO A 100 -15.20 -17.82 -10.89
C PRO A 100 -15.48 -18.45 -9.53
N VAL A 101 -14.50 -18.37 -8.62
CA VAL A 101 -14.63 -18.86 -7.23
C VAL A 101 -15.20 -17.76 -6.34
N LEU A 102 -14.74 -16.53 -6.53
CA LEU A 102 -15.20 -15.36 -5.79
C LEU A 102 -16.24 -14.56 -6.58
N SER A 103 -17.11 -13.86 -5.85
CA SER A 103 -18.06 -12.90 -6.40
C SER A 103 -17.36 -11.73 -7.09
N GLU A 104 -18.05 -11.09 -8.04
CA GLU A 104 -17.59 -9.87 -8.70
C GLU A 104 -17.55 -8.67 -7.75
N GLN A 105 -18.33 -8.73 -6.66
CA GLN A 105 -18.42 -7.70 -5.63
C GLN A 105 -17.74 -8.17 -4.35
N CYS A 106 -17.00 -7.28 -3.72
CA CYS A 106 -16.49 -7.45 -2.36
C CYS A 106 -17.01 -6.34 -1.46
N THR A 107 -17.12 -6.64 -0.18
CA THR A 107 -17.26 -5.61 0.85
C THR A 107 -15.87 -5.12 1.21
N VAL A 108 -15.65 -3.82 1.14
CA VAL A 108 -14.39 -3.18 1.51
C VAL A 108 -14.67 -2.02 2.47
N LEU A 109 -13.98 -1.99 3.60
CA LEU A 109 -14.04 -0.87 4.55
C LEU A 109 -12.61 -0.39 4.85
N MET A 110 -12.35 0.91 4.71
CA MET A 110 -11.10 1.49 5.18
C MET A 110 -11.11 1.61 6.71
N VAL A 111 -10.00 1.35 7.38
CA VAL A 111 -9.91 1.25 8.84
C VAL A 111 -8.95 2.31 9.41
N ASP A 112 -9.45 3.15 10.31
CA ASP A 112 -8.67 4.04 11.16
C ASP A 112 -7.98 3.20 12.26
N GLU A 113 -6.72 2.81 12.01
CA GLU A 113 -6.02 1.81 12.84
C GLU A 113 -6.09 2.11 14.35
N PRO A 114 -5.75 3.32 14.83
CA PRO A 114 -5.76 3.61 16.26
C PRO A 114 -7.14 3.55 16.92
N ALA A 115 -8.22 3.70 16.16
CA ALA A 115 -9.58 3.74 16.69
C ALA A 115 -10.30 2.39 16.59
N TRP A 116 -10.11 1.67 15.49
CA TRP A 116 -10.99 0.55 15.14
C TRP A 116 -10.27 -0.78 14.92
N LEU A 117 -8.95 -0.81 14.75
CA LEU A 117 -8.24 -2.06 14.44
C LEU A 117 -8.40 -3.11 15.53
N GLN A 118 -8.32 -2.71 16.81
CA GLN A 118 -8.50 -3.62 17.94
C GLN A 118 -9.88 -4.29 17.92
N ASP A 119 -10.93 -3.47 17.88
CA ASP A 119 -12.30 -3.95 17.95
C ASP A 119 -12.67 -4.77 16.70
N LEU A 120 -12.16 -4.37 15.53
CA LEU A 120 -12.33 -5.10 14.28
C LEU A 120 -11.71 -6.50 14.35
N VAL A 121 -10.46 -6.62 14.80
CA VAL A 121 -9.79 -7.92 14.89
C VAL A 121 -10.47 -8.82 15.93
N ILE A 122 -10.88 -8.25 17.07
CA ILE A 122 -11.62 -9.00 18.09
C ILE A 122 -12.96 -9.49 17.52
N HIS A 123 -13.73 -8.61 16.88
CA HIS A 123 -15.00 -8.95 16.26
C HIS A 123 -14.82 -10.04 15.20
N LEU A 124 -13.80 -9.94 14.34
CA LEU A 124 -13.48 -10.91 13.30
C LEU A 124 -13.27 -12.32 13.89
N HIS A 125 -12.44 -12.43 14.93
CA HIS A 125 -12.18 -13.70 15.61
C HIS A 125 -13.39 -14.22 16.40
N GLN A 126 -14.30 -13.34 16.82
CA GLN A 126 -15.56 -13.70 17.46
C GLN A 126 -16.65 -14.14 16.46
N LEU A 127 -16.50 -13.87 15.15
CA LEU A 127 -17.51 -14.23 14.14
C LEU A 127 -17.95 -15.71 14.21
N PRO A 128 -17.06 -16.71 14.39
CA PRO A 128 -17.48 -18.10 14.51
C PRO A 128 -18.39 -18.37 15.72
N VAL A 129 -18.17 -17.66 16.84
CA VAL A 129 -19.01 -17.74 18.05
C VAL A 129 -20.33 -16.99 17.83
N ILE A 130 -20.28 -15.79 17.24
CA ILE A 130 -21.45 -14.98 16.91
C ILE A 130 -22.40 -15.76 15.97
N ARG A 131 -21.84 -16.46 14.98
CA ARG A 131 -22.56 -17.34 14.03
C ARG A 131 -22.94 -18.70 14.63
N ARG A 132 -22.62 -18.96 15.91
CA ARG A 132 -22.91 -20.20 16.64
C ARG A 132 -22.31 -21.47 16.03
N LEU A 133 -21.15 -21.34 15.37
CA LEU A 133 -20.41 -22.48 14.81
C LEU A 133 -19.57 -23.19 15.89
N VAL A 134 -19.06 -22.42 16.85
CA VAL A 134 -18.27 -22.91 17.99
C VAL A 134 -18.68 -22.19 19.27
N ALA A 135 -18.44 -22.82 20.42
CA ALA A 135 -18.69 -22.21 21.72
C ALA A 135 -17.57 -21.26 22.18
N ASP A 136 -16.36 -21.45 21.66
CA ASP A 136 -15.16 -20.66 21.99
C ASP A 136 -14.35 -20.41 20.71
N THR A 137 -13.83 -19.19 20.54
CA THR A 137 -13.01 -18.80 19.39
C THR A 137 -11.74 -19.64 19.29
N SER A 138 -11.20 -20.10 20.43
CA SER A 138 -9.95 -20.86 20.50
C SER A 138 -10.01 -22.20 19.78
N VAL A 139 -11.22 -22.72 19.54
CA VAL A 139 -11.46 -24.01 18.89
C VAL A 139 -11.63 -23.86 17.37
N TYR A 140 -11.83 -22.64 16.86
CA TYR A 140 -12.03 -22.41 15.43
C TYR A 140 -10.68 -22.32 14.69
N THR A 141 -10.37 -23.35 13.91
CA THR A 141 -9.07 -23.49 13.25
C THR A 141 -8.80 -22.44 12.18
N TRP A 142 -9.83 -22.04 11.42
CA TRP A 142 -9.68 -21.20 10.23
C TRP A 142 -9.76 -19.70 10.54
N SER A 143 -9.09 -19.28 11.60
CA SER A 143 -9.02 -17.89 12.04
C SER A 143 -7.63 -17.58 12.57
N SER A 144 -7.16 -16.34 12.42
CA SER A 144 -5.88 -15.91 12.98
C SER A 144 -5.85 -15.85 14.52
N ASP A 145 -6.97 -16.07 15.22
CA ASP A 145 -7.06 -16.01 16.69
C ASP A 145 -5.90 -16.74 17.41
N HIS A 146 -5.59 -17.95 16.97
CA HIS A 146 -4.54 -18.77 17.56
C HIS A 146 -3.14 -18.14 17.46
N HIS A 147 -2.86 -17.37 16.40
CA HIS A 147 -1.59 -16.64 16.27
C HIS A 147 -1.50 -15.47 17.24
N TYR A 148 -2.62 -14.81 17.55
CA TYR A 148 -2.69 -13.73 18.54
C TYR A 148 -2.55 -14.23 19.99
N ARG A 149 -2.90 -15.49 20.25
CA ARG A 149 -2.68 -16.18 21.53
C ARG A 149 -1.25 -16.71 21.69
N SER A 150 -0.48 -16.76 20.60
CA SER A 150 0.91 -17.23 20.60
C SER A 150 1.90 -16.10 20.91
N ASN A 151 3.02 -16.45 21.55
CA ASN A 151 4.15 -15.52 21.73
C ASN A 151 5.02 -15.41 20.47
N THR A 152 4.91 -16.40 19.57
CA THR A 152 5.71 -16.51 18.35
C THR A 152 4.76 -16.64 17.16
N PRO A 153 4.07 -15.55 16.78
CA PRO A 153 3.26 -15.53 15.57
C PRO A 153 4.17 -15.66 14.33
N PRO A 154 3.64 -16.19 13.21
CA PRO A 154 4.40 -16.27 11.97
C PRO A 154 4.74 -14.87 11.43
N HIS A 155 5.89 -14.75 10.77
CA HIS A 155 6.39 -13.46 10.27
C HIS A 155 5.50 -12.81 9.19
N TRP A 156 4.72 -13.61 8.45
CA TRP A 156 3.81 -13.11 7.42
C TRP A 156 2.51 -12.50 7.99
N LEU A 157 2.24 -12.64 9.29
CA LEU A 157 1.08 -12.07 9.97
C LEU A 157 1.52 -11.00 10.97
N ASP A 158 1.16 -9.75 10.72
CA ASP A 158 1.45 -8.64 11.64
C ASP A 158 0.38 -8.55 12.73
N THR A 159 0.53 -9.41 13.74
CA THR A 159 -0.23 -9.31 14.99
C THR A 159 0.20 -8.12 15.86
N GLY A 160 1.39 -7.57 15.58
CA GLY A 160 2.04 -6.56 16.41
C GLY A 160 1.28 -5.24 16.43
N ARG A 161 0.80 -4.78 15.27
CA ARG A 161 0.02 -3.54 15.15
C ARG A 161 -1.17 -3.52 16.11
N MET A 162 -2.03 -4.55 16.04
CA MET A 162 -3.20 -4.64 16.91
C MET A 162 -2.80 -4.86 18.37
N LEU A 163 -1.88 -5.79 18.66
CA LEU A 163 -1.47 -6.08 20.03
C LEU A 163 -0.85 -4.88 20.75
N ASN A 164 -0.19 -3.97 20.03
CA ASN A 164 0.36 -2.73 20.58
C ASN A 164 -0.73 -1.71 20.94
N LEU A 165 -1.88 -1.73 20.26
CA LEU A 165 -3.04 -0.92 20.63
C LEU A 165 -3.68 -1.45 21.91
N LEU A 166 -3.75 -2.77 22.05
CA LEU A 166 -4.34 -3.42 23.23
C LEU A 166 -3.49 -3.29 24.49
N CYS A 167 -2.17 -3.34 24.36
CA CYS A 167 -1.24 -3.21 25.48
C CYS A 167 0.06 -2.53 25.04
N GLN A 168 0.44 -1.45 25.72
CA GLN A 168 1.68 -0.72 25.42
C GLN A 168 2.94 -1.47 25.88
N THR A 169 2.82 -2.43 26.81
CA THR A 169 3.95 -3.22 27.29
C THR A 169 4.15 -4.46 26.43
N ARG A 170 5.37 -4.66 25.91
CA ARG A 170 5.71 -5.83 25.07
C ARG A 170 5.55 -7.17 25.79
N HIS A 171 5.75 -7.20 27.11
CA HIS A 171 5.57 -8.39 27.92
C HIS A 171 4.08 -8.75 28.02
N GLN A 172 3.75 -10.03 27.87
CA GLN A 172 2.41 -10.59 28.08
C GLN A 172 1.30 -10.09 27.13
N ARG A 173 1.63 -9.56 25.94
CA ARG A 173 0.62 -9.13 24.94
C ARG A 173 -0.37 -10.24 24.56
N SER A 174 0.12 -11.44 24.29
CA SER A 174 -0.69 -12.63 23.98
C SER A 174 -1.60 -13.06 25.13
N GLN A 175 -1.12 -12.97 26.37
CA GLN A 175 -1.90 -13.26 27.58
C GLN A 175 -2.99 -12.22 27.79
N ARG A 176 -2.69 -10.93 27.57
CA ARG A 176 -3.67 -9.86 27.65
C ARG A 176 -4.77 -10.03 26.62
N TYR A 177 -4.39 -10.34 25.38
CA TYR A 177 -5.32 -10.68 24.31
C TYR A 177 -6.21 -11.88 24.69
N SER A 178 -5.61 -12.95 25.19
CA SER A 178 -6.35 -14.14 25.64
C SER A 178 -7.33 -13.82 26.78
N ALA A 179 -6.95 -12.93 27.70
CA ALA A 179 -7.81 -12.50 28.80
C ALA A 179 -9.00 -11.66 28.32
N VAL A 180 -8.81 -10.83 27.29
CA VAL A 180 -9.90 -10.07 26.65
C VAL A 180 -10.87 -11.03 25.96
N MET A 181 -10.35 -11.99 25.19
CA MET A 181 -11.20 -12.99 24.54
C MET A 181 -11.95 -13.88 25.55
N ALA A 182 -11.37 -14.15 26.72
CA ALA A 182 -12.01 -14.93 27.78
C ALA A 182 -13.14 -14.20 28.51
N GLN A 183 -13.23 -12.86 28.43
CA GLN A 183 -14.34 -12.09 29.03
C GLN A 183 -15.66 -12.33 28.28
N ASN A 184 -15.60 -12.87 27.06
CA ASN A 184 -16.75 -13.24 26.23
C ASN A 184 -17.74 -12.09 25.98
N GLU A 185 -17.26 -10.85 26.08
CA GLU A 185 -17.99 -9.66 25.65
C GLU A 185 -17.96 -9.62 24.12
N LEU A 186 -19.14 -9.76 23.51
CA LEU A 186 -19.28 -9.73 22.06
C LEU A 186 -19.23 -8.30 21.57
N ILE A 187 -18.22 -8.00 20.76
CA ILE A 187 -18.14 -6.75 20.02
C ILE A 187 -18.98 -6.92 18.76
N HIS A 188 -19.79 -5.92 18.42
CA HIS A 188 -20.57 -5.92 17.19
C HIS A 188 -20.17 -4.73 16.33
N ILE A 189 -19.64 -5.00 15.15
CA ILE A 189 -19.28 -3.99 14.14
C ILE A 189 -20.12 -4.24 12.90
N ASP A 190 -20.65 -3.18 12.30
CA ASP A 190 -21.27 -3.27 10.99
C ASP A 190 -20.16 -3.41 9.93
N LEU A 191 -19.91 -4.64 9.51
CA LEU A 191 -18.92 -4.96 8.49
C LEU A 191 -19.40 -4.63 7.07
N MET A 192 -20.67 -4.29 6.86
CA MET A 192 -21.23 -3.98 5.53
C MET A 192 -21.12 -2.50 5.21
N GLU A 193 -21.54 -1.64 6.14
CA GLU A 193 -21.57 -0.20 5.91
C GLU A 193 -20.52 0.59 6.70
N GLY A 194 -19.85 -0.05 7.67
CA GLY A 194 -18.93 0.62 8.57
C GLY A 194 -19.61 1.61 9.53
N THR A 195 -18.81 2.44 10.18
CA THR A 195 -19.28 3.41 11.18
C THR A 195 -19.45 4.82 10.62
N HIS A 196 -18.85 5.12 9.47
CA HIS A 196 -18.92 6.44 8.85
C HIS A 196 -20.24 6.64 8.07
N PRO A 197 -20.89 7.82 8.12
CA PRO A 197 -22.17 8.05 7.43
C PRO A 197 -22.05 8.06 5.90
N THR A 198 -20.97 8.64 5.37
CA THR A 198 -20.80 8.89 3.92
C THR A 198 -19.93 7.86 3.20
N TYR A 199 -19.02 7.22 3.93
CA TYR A 199 -17.96 6.40 3.34
C TYR A 199 -18.00 4.99 3.93
N LEU A 200 -17.59 4.02 3.12
CA LEU A 200 -17.37 2.65 3.56
C LEU A 200 -16.07 2.60 4.37
N ALA A 201 -16.19 2.97 5.65
CA ALA A 201 -15.05 3.09 6.56
C ALA A 201 -15.43 2.81 8.02
N LEU A 202 -14.50 2.17 8.73
CA LEU A 202 -14.43 2.11 10.18
C LEU A 202 -13.47 3.21 10.64
N ALA A 203 -13.96 4.44 10.66
CA ALA A 203 -13.11 5.61 10.85
C ALA A 203 -13.84 6.77 11.54
N ARG A 204 -13.06 7.60 12.24
CA ARG A 204 -13.52 8.91 12.72
C ARG A 204 -13.55 9.90 11.55
N GLU A 205 -14.42 10.90 11.61
CA GLU A 205 -14.51 11.95 10.57
C GLU A 205 -13.14 12.62 10.30
N ALA A 206 -12.39 12.93 11.36
CA ALA A 206 -11.05 13.53 11.23
C ALA A 206 -10.06 12.65 10.45
N PHE A 207 -10.19 11.32 10.53
CA PHE A 207 -9.36 10.41 9.74
C PHE A 207 -9.73 10.47 8.26
N VAL A 208 -11.03 10.48 7.94
CA VAL A 208 -11.49 10.58 6.55
C VAL A 208 -11.10 11.92 5.95
N ASP A 209 -11.25 13.02 6.68
CA ASP A 209 -10.80 14.34 6.26
C ASP A 209 -9.30 14.39 6.00
N TYR A 210 -8.51 13.80 6.91
CA TYR A 210 -7.06 13.69 6.73
C TYR A 210 -6.71 12.85 5.51
N HIS A 211 -7.36 11.70 5.33
CA HIS A 211 -7.13 10.80 4.21
C HIS A 211 -7.53 11.45 2.89
N GLN A 212 -8.65 12.16 2.83
CA GLN A 212 -9.07 12.90 1.64
C GLN A 212 -8.17 14.08 1.35
N ARG A 213 -7.68 14.77 2.38
CA ARG A 213 -6.64 15.78 2.19
C ARG A 213 -5.38 15.12 1.69
N GLN A 214 -4.97 13.97 2.19
CA GLN A 214 -3.76 13.31 1.77
C GLN A 214 -3.89 12.76 0.33
N SER A 215 -4.96 12.05 0.00
CA SER A 215 -5.30 11.62 -1.37
C SER A 215 -5.51 12.80 -2.32
N GLY A 216 -6.17 13.86 -1.84
CA GLY A 216 -6.38 15.11 -2.57
C GLY A 216 -5.09 15.92 -2.72
N VAL A 217 -4.13 15.80 -1.80
CA VAL A 217 -2.79 16.37 -1.84
C VAL A 217 -1.89 15.53 -2.75
N THR A 218 -2.03 14.22 -2.82
CA THR A 218 -1.34 13.38 -3.81
C THR A 218 -1.88 13.63 -5.22
N ALA A 219 -3.17 13.94 -5.37
CA ALA A 219 -3.76 14.38 -6.63
C ALA A 219 -3.47 15.86 -6.97
N SER A 220 -3.28 16.74 -5.97
CA SER A 220 -3.14 18.21 -6.16
C SER A 220 -1.75 18.79 -5.88
N GLN A 221 -0.72 18.01 -5.54
CA GLN A 221 0.63 18.54 -5.29
C GLN A 221 1.50 18.71 -6.54
N ARG A 222 1.14 18.11 -7.67
CA ARG A 222 1.86 18.42 -8.90
C ARG A 222 1.26 19.67 -9.48
N SER A 223 2.02 20.76 -9.46
CA SER A 223 1.64 21.97 -10.17
C SER A 223 1.34 21.61 -11.63
N GLU A 224 0.46 22.35 -12.29
CA GLU A 224 0.19 22.15 -13.72
C GLU A 224 1.51 22.17 -14.54
N GLU A 225 2.51 22.93 -14.08
CA GLU A 225 3.86 22.94 -14.63
C GLU A 225 4.59 21.59 -14.46
N GLU A 226 4.49 20.95 -13.29
CA GLU A 226 5.11 19.64 -13.04
C GLU A 226 4.44 18.53 -13.84
N LEU A 227 3.10 18.53 -13.92
CA LEU A 227 2.35 17.58 -14.75
C LEU A 227 2.71 17.72 -16.23
N ASN A 228 2.84 18.96 -16.71
CA ASN A 228 3.29 19.23 -18.07
C ASN A 228 4.74 18.82 -18.31
N ARG A 229 5.64 19.00 -17.33
CA ARG A 229 7.03 18.50 -17.41
C ARG A 229 7.07 16.98 -17.51
N LEU A 230 6.35 16.27 -16.66
CA LEU A 230 6.28 14.80 -16.70
C LEU A 230 5.73 14.29 -18.03
N LYS A 231 4.68 14.92 -18.55
CA LYS A 231 4.16 14.62 -19.89
C LYS A 231 5.24 14.83 -20.96
N GLN A 232 5.93 15.97 -20.94
CA GLN A 232 6.99 16.28 -21.91
C GLN A 232 8.16 15.31 -21.82
N ASP A 233 8.58 14.92 -20.62
CA ASP A 233 9.67 13.96 -20.40
C ASP A 233 9.27 12.58 -20.91
N ALA A 234 8.04 12.13 -20.67
CA ALA A 234 7.53 10.85 -21.18
C ALA A 234 7.47 10.85 -22.71
N LEU A 235 6.96 11.93 -23.31
CA LEU A 235 6.92 12.11 -24.76
C LEU A 235 8.33 12.12 -25.35
N ARG A 236 9.28 12.83 -24.73
CA ARG A 236 10.67 12.91 -25.19
C ARG A 236 11.34 11.54 -25.15
N LEU A 237 11.20 10.82 -24.04
CA LEU A 237 11.76 9.48 -23.86
C LEU A 237 11.31 8.51 -24.97
N ILE A 238 10.01 8.51 -25.27
CA ILE A 238 9.46 7.67 -26.35
C ILE A 238 9.90 8.19 -27.72
N SER A 239 9.91 9.50 -27.94
CA SER A 239 10.33 10.10 -29.22
C SER A 239 11.79 9.77 -29.56
N GLU A 240 12.70 9.85 -28.60
CA GLU A 240 14.13 9.53 -28.75
C GLU A 240 14.34 8.04 -28.97
N ARG A 241 13.54 7.20 -28.28
CA ARG A 241 13.66 5.76 -28.38
C ARG A 241 13.22 5.21 -29.73
N PHE A 242 12.20 5.80 -30.32
CA PHE A 242 11.60 5.34 -31.57
C PHE A 242 12.04 6.16 -32.80
N ASP A 243 12.88 7.18 -32.61
CA ASP A 243 13.37 8.10 -33.65
C ASP A 243 12.22 8.82 -34.39
N ILE A 244 11.31 9.39 -33.61
CA ILE A 244 10.09 10.06 -34.10
C ILE A 244 10.01 11.45 -33.45
N THR A 245 9.43 12.43 -34.14
CA THR A 245 9.18 13.74 -33.54
C THR A 245 8.00 13.70 -32.56
N ILE A 246 8.05 14.51 -31.49
CA ILE A 246 6.95 14.62 -30.52
C ILE A 246 5.64 15.01 -31.21
N GLU A 247 5.71 15.86 -32.24
CA GLU A 247 4.56 16.28 -33.05
C GLU A 247 3.92 15.09 -33.77
N SER A 248 4.72 14.24 -34.43
CA SER A 248 4.24 13.03 -35.09
C SER A 248 3.71 11.99 -34.10
N LEU A 249 4.30 11.93 -32.90
CA LEU A 249 3.86 11.04 -31.82
C LEU A 249 2.48 11.44 -31.27
N CYS A 250 2.19 12.74 -31.17
CA CYS A 250 0.91 13.26 -30.68
C CYS A 250 -0.16 13.35 -31.78
N ASP A 251 0.21 13.20 -33.06
CA ASP A 251 -0.70 13.36 -34.18
C ASP A 251 -1.65 12.16 -34.32
N ARG A 252 -2.92 12.41 -34.03
CA ARG A 252 -4.03 11.43 -34.10
C ARG A 252 -4.32 10.95 -35.52
N LEU A 253 -3.86 11.67 -36.55
CA LEU A 253 -4.02 11.26 -37.96
C LEU A 253 -3.16 10.03 -38.27
N PHE A 254 -2.03 9.84 -37.58
CA PHE A 254 -1.19 8.65 -37.69
C PHE A 254 -1.66 7.52 -36.76
N ARG A 255 -2.90 7.07 -36.93
CA ARG A 255 -3.60 6.13 -36.04
C ARG A 255 -2.78 4.91 -35.60
N ARG A 256 -2.04 4.27 -36.52
CA ARG A 256 -1.24 3.06 -36.21
C ARG A 256 -0.08 3.35 -35.26
N GLN A 257 0.55 4.50 -35.42
CA GLN A 257 1.68 4.92 -34.60
C GLN A 257 1.17 5.43 -33.25
N TYR A 258 0.15 6.28 -33.28
CA TYR A 258 -0.49 6.82 -32.09
C TYR A 258 -0.98 5.71 -31.15
N GLN A 259 -1.77 4.76 -31.67
CA GLN A 259 -2.30 3.63 -30.89
C GLN A 259 -1.23 2.66 -30.38
N ARG A 260 -0.03 2.65 -30.98
CA ARG A 260 1.06 1.80 -30.56
C ARG A 260 1.99 2.46 -29.54
N LEU A 261 2.14 3.78 -29.58
CA LEU A 261 3.15 4.49 -28.78
C LEU A 261 2.55 5.33 -27.64
N MET A 262 1.31 5.83 -27.76
CA MET A 262 0.62 6.48 -26.64
C MET A 262 0.29 5.60 -25.44
N PRO A 263 -0.02 4.32 -25.61
CA PRO A 263 -0.12 3.41 -24.47
C PRO A 263 1.16 3.39 -23.61
N LEU A 264 2.34 3.47 -24.24
CA LEU A 264 3.61 3.51 -23.50
C LEU A 264 3.79 4.81 -22.72
N VAL A 265 3.35 5.94 -23.26
CA VAL A 265 3.40 7.24 -22.56
C VAL A 265 2.45 7.25 -21.37
N ALA A 266 1.20 6.78 -21.54
CA ALA A 266 0.24 6.63 -20.45
C ALA A 266 0.79 5.69 -19.36
N TRP A 267 1.42 4.59 -19.76
CA TRP A 267 2.05 3.63 -18.84
C TRP A 267 3.23 4.24 -18.07
N LEU A 268 4.10 5.04 -18.70
CA LEU A 268 5.18 5.74 -18.01
C LEU A 268 4.67 6.75 -16.98
N LEU A 269 3.64 7.52 -17.33
CA LEU A 269 2.98 8.43 -16.41
C LEU A 269 2.37 7.65 -15.22
N LYS A 270 1.79 6.49 -15.47
CA LYS A 270 1.27 5.64 -14.38
C LYS A 270 2.35 5.20 -13.39
N GLN A 271 3.58 4.95 -13.84
CA GLN A 271 4.72 4.65 -12.95
C GLN A 271 5.12 5.81 -12.02
N ARG A 272 4.59 7.02 -12.25
CA ARG A 272 4.76 8.19 -11.36
C ARG A 272 3.55 8.42 -10.47
N ASP A 273 2.74 7.38 -10.25
CA ASP A 273 1.55 7.38 -9.41
C ASP A 273 0.49 8.43 -9.82
N LEU A 274 0.41 8.77 -11.12
CA LEU A 274 -0.71 9.58 -11.62
C LEU A 274 -2.01 8.75 -11.66
N SER A 275 -3.13 9.38 -11.32
CA SER A 275 -4.46 8.78 -11.51
C SER A 275 -4.80 8.67 -12.99
N ASP A 276 -5.70 7.74 -13.34
CA ASP A 276 -6.10 7.54 -14.74
C ASP A 276 -6.85 8.76 -15.28
N GLU A 277 -7.59 9.47 -14.41
CA GLU A 277 -8.23 10.77 -14.69
C GLU A 277 -7.21 11.85 -15.08
N ILE A 278 -6.14 12.03 -14.30
CA ILE A 278 -5.11 13.05 -14.62
C ILE A 278 -4.35 12.67 -15.91
N ILE A 279 -4.09 11.38 -16.13
CA ILE A 279 -3.43 10.91 -17.36
C ILE A 279 -4.33 11.15 -18.57
N ALA A 280 -5.63 10.87 -18.45
CA ALA A 280 -6.64 11.13 -19.47
C ALA A 280 -6.68 12.62 -19.84
N ASP A 281 -6.73 13.51 -18.84
CA ASP A 281 -6.69 14.96 -19.04
C ASP A 281 -5.38 15.43 -19.69
N LEU A 282 -4.24 14.91 -19.23
CA LEU A 282 -2.93 15.27 -19.79
C LEU A 282 -2.78 14.84 -21.24
N LEU A 283 -3.32 13.68 -21.63
CA LEU A 283 -3.24 13.16 -22.99
C LEU A 283 -4.41 13.61 -23.88
N GLY A 284 -5.45 14.21 -23.28
CA GLY A 284 -6.67 14.64 -23.95
C GLY A 284 -7.55 13.48 -24.43
N GLU A 285 -7.49 12.34 -23.74
CA GLU A 285 -8.19 11.09 -24.07
C GLU A 285 -9.25 10.75 -23.00
N ASP A 286 -10.14 9.81 -23.30
CA ASP A 286 -11.10 9.32 -22.33
C ASP A 286 -10.45 8.34 -21.34
N GLU A 287 -10.85 8.38 -20.07
CA GLU A 287 -10.36 7.46 -19.02
C GLU A 287 -10.50 5.98 -19.41
N SER A 288 -11.60 5.63 -20.09
CA SER A 288 -11.84 4.25 -20.58
C SER A 288 -10.79 3.77 -21.58
N ILE A 289 -10.20 4.68 -22.37
CA ILE A 289 -9.13 4.38 -23.31
C ILE A 289 -7.81 4.13 -22.57
N ILE A 290 -7.51 4.94 -21.54
CA ILE A 290 -6.33 4.76 -20.68
C ILE A 290 -6.37 3.40 -19.99
N LEU A 291 -7.54 3.00 -19.49
CA LEU A 291 -7.75 1.66 -18.89
C LEU A 291 -7.53 0.53 -19.89
N LEU A 292 -7.99 0.68 -21.13
CA LEU A 292 -7.80 -0.30 -22.20
C LEU A 292 -6.32 -0.42 -22.57
N TRP A 293 -5.63 0.70 -22.76
CA TRP A 293 -4.20 0.75 -23.04
C TRP A 293 -3.39 0.06 -21.94
N ARG A 294 -3.69 0.35 -20.66
CA ARG A 294 -3.00 -0.29 -19.52
C ARG A 294 -3.06 -1.81 -19.57
N ARG A 295 -4.24 -2.37 -19.91
CA ARG A 295 -4.43 -3.82 -20.02
C ARG A 295 -3.69 -4.41 -21.23
N GLY A 296 -3.54 -3.64 -22.30
CA GLY A 296 -2.90 -4.07 -23.55
C GLY A 296 -1.38 -3.93 -23.60
N VAL A 297 -0.78 -3.00 -22.85
CA VAL A 297 0.65 -2.66 -22.97
C VAL A 297 1.58 -3.86 -22.80
N ASN A 298 1.33 -4.72 -21.81
CA ASN A 298 2.15 -5.91 -21.57
C ASN A 298 2.00 -6.98 -22.66
N ALA A 299 0.87 -6.98 -23.39
CA ALA A 299 0.63 -7.90 -24.49
C ALA A 299 1.19 -7.39 -25.82
N GLU A 300 1.19 -6.07 -26.02
CA GLU A 300 1.59 -5.42 -27.28
C GLU A 300 3.09 -5.09 -27.36
N HIS A 301 3.79 -5.08 -26.23
CA HIS A 301 5.20 -4.71 -26.14
C HIS A 301 6.05 -5.79 -25.46
N ALA A 302 7.27 -5.99 -25.95
CA ALA A 302 8.20 -6.95 -25.36
C ALA A 302 8.66 -6.52 -23.97
N GLN A 303 8.72 -7.45 -23.03
CA GLN A 303 9.12 -7.18 -21.64
C GLN A 303 10.48 -6.46 -21.52
N ALA A 304 11.46 -6.86 -22.33
CA ALA A 304 12.79 -6.23 -22.35
C ALA A 304 12.77 -4.75 -22.78
N LEU A 305 11.74 -4.32 -23.53
CA LEU A 305 11.54 -2.91 -23.86
C LEU A 305 10.99 -2.14 -22.66
N LEU A 306 9.98 -2.69 -21.98
CA LEU A 306 9.35 -2.08 -20.81
C LEU A 306 10.35 -1.92 -19.65
N GLU A 307 11.18 -2.94 -19.42
CA GLU A 307 12.26 -2.87 -18.42
C GLU A 307 13.25 -1.74 -18.72
N LYS A 308 13.70 -1.61 -19.97
CA LYS A 308 14.60 -0.53 -20.40
C LYS A 308 13.96 0.85 -20.28
N LEU A 309 12.69 0.98 -20.64
CA LEU A 309 11.96 2.23 -20.49
C LEU A 309 11.82 2.61 -19.01
N THR A 310 11.52 1.65 -18.13
CA THR A 310 11.46 1.85 -16.68
C THR A 310 12.80 2.32 -16.11
N GLN A 311 13.91 1.70 -16.53
CA GLN A 311 15.26 2.10 -16.10
C GLN A 311 15.60 3.54 -16.50
N LEU A 312 15.27 3.94 -17.74
CA LEU A 312 15.50 5.30 -18.23
C LEU A 312 14.52 6.32 -17.63
N TRP A 313 13.36 5.85 -17.18
CA TRP A 313 12.34 6.66 -16.55
C TRP A 313 12.65 6.98 -15.09
N GLN A 314 13.53 6.22 -14.41
CA GLN A 314 14.06 6.56 -13.09
C GLN A 314 15.11 7.69 -13.19
N PRO A 315 15.22 8.58 -12.18
CA PRO A 315 16.14 9.70 -12.29
C PRO A 315 17.58 9.20 -12.36
N THR A 316 18.35 9.77 -13.28
CA THR A 316 19.81 9.72 -13.26
C THR A 316 20.29 10.34 -11.94
N VAL A 317 20.48 9.52 -10.92
CA VAL A 317 21.23 9.91 -9.72
C VAL A 317 22.67 10.15 -10.18
N GLY A 318 23.07 11.43 -10.25
CA GLY A 318 24.48 11.79 -10.41
C GLY A 318 24.84 12.60 -11.66
N ALA A 319 24.41 13.86 -11.71
CA ALA A 319 25.24 14.93 -12.24
C ALA A 319 25.13 16.13 -11.29
N ARG A 320 25.63 15.94 -10.07
CA ARG A 320 26.06 17.06 -9.22
C ARG A 320 27.21 17.73 -9.98
N VAL A 321 26.91 18.82 -10.66
CA VAL A 321 27.95 19.75 -11.09
C VAL A 321 28.47 20.38 -9.81
N ASP A 322 29.65 19.96 -9.38
CA ASP A 322 30.45 20.66 -8.38
C ASP A 322 30.75 22.07 -8.93
N ALA A 323 29.88 23.01 -8.61
CA ALA A 323 30.20 24.43 -8.71
C ALA A 323 30.81 24.85 -7.37
N GLN A 324 32.12 24.66 -7.24
CA GLN A 324 32.93 25.38 -6.27
C GLN A 324 32.69 26.89 -6.44
N PRO A 325 32.44 27.66 -5.37
CA PRO A 325 32.56 29.10 -5.46
C PRO A 325 34.04 29.45 -5.54
N GLN A 326 34.49 29.86 -6.73
CA GLN A 326 35.73 30.61 -6.90
C GLN A 326 35.57 31.97 -6.22
N THR A 327 36.15 32.11 -5.04
CA THR A 327 36.55 33.40 -4.48
C THR A 327 37.83 33.85 -5.15
N ASP A 328 37.75 34.89 -5.98
CA ASP A 328 38.87 35.81 -6.21
C ASP A 328 38.35 37.15 -6.76
N ALA A 329 38.29 38.15 -5.88
CA ALA A 329 38.44 39.55 -6.25
C ALA A 329 38.87 40.35 -5.00
N SER A 330 40.10 40.85 -5.08
CA SER A 330 40.91 41.55 -4.07
C SER A 330 40.44 43.02 -3.81
N PRO A 331 41.23 43.93 -3.20
CA PRO A 331 41.00 44.39 -1.81
C PRO A 331 40.87 45.92 -1.61
N SER A 332 40.64 46.32 -0.34
CA SER A 332 41.01 47.60 0.32
C SER A 332 40.07 48.82 0.19
N PRO A 333 40.14 49.82 1.10
CA PRO A 333 40.25 49.74 2.58
C PRO A 333 39.37 50.78 3.33
N SER A 334 39.48 50.74 4.67
CA SER A 334 39.31 51.82 5.66
C SER A 334 37.90 52.25 6.13
N LEU A 335 37.60 52.00 7.41
CA LEU A 335 37.60 53.03 8.47
C LEU A 335 37.43 52.41 9.86
N ALA A 336 38.28 52.86 10.78
CA ALA A 336 38.38 52.47 12.19
C ALA A 336 37.18 52.93 13.03
N VAL A 337 36.96 52.28 14.19
CA VAL A 337 36.98 52.90 15.54
C VAL A 337 37.05 51.78 16.60
N ASN A 338 37.90 52.04 17.60
CA ASN A 338 38.32 51.23 18.74
C ASN A 338 37.25 50.99 19.83
N ASN A 339 37.54 50.01 20.69
CA ASN A 339 37.50 49.99 22.17
C ASN A 339 36.95 48.63 22.66
N ASP A 340 37.41 47.98 23.72
CA ASP A 340 38.52 48.12 24.67
C ASP A 340 38.45 46.87 25.59
N ALA A 341 39.59 46.49 26.18
CA ALA A 341 39.80 45.61 27.35
C ALA A 341 39.24 44.16 27.35
N GLY A 342 39.96 43.12 27.76
CA GLY A 342 41.27 43.00 28.40
C GLY A 342 41.42 41.62 29.05
N LEU A 343 42.68 41.25 29.36
CA LEU A 343 43.14 40.22 30.32
C LEU A 343 42.89 38.75 29.92
N GLU A 344 43.77 37.79 30.16
CA GLU A 344 45.20 37.72 30.42
C GLU A 344 45.54 36.21 30.39
N ASN A 345 46.81 35.90 30.17
CA ASN A 345 47.56 34.81 30.79
C ASN A 345 47.56 33.35 30.24
N THR A 346 48.73 33.03 29.66
CA THR A 346 49.68 31.92 30.00
C THR A 346 49.25 30.47 29.76
N ALA A 347 49.94 29.73 28.87
CA ALA A 347 51.19 28.97 29.09
C ALA A 347 50.91 27.67 29.91
N VAL A 348 51.45 26.48 29.67
CA VAL A 348 52.52 25.90 28.83
C VAL A 348 52.41 24.36 29.04
N GLU A 349 53.26 23.57 28.37
CA GLU A 349 53.60 22.13 28.55
C GLU A 349 52.71 21.12 27.82
N THR A 350 53.12 20.48 26.71
CA THR A 350 54.27 19.60 26.39
C THR A 350 54.37 18.32 27.22
N SER A 351 54.09 17.17 26.58
CA SER A 351 54.96 15.97 26.45
C SER A 351 54.12 14.86 25.80
N GLU A 352 54.40 14.43 24.57
CA GLU A 352 55.48 13.55 24.12
C GLU A 352 55.28 12.05 24.43
N LEU A 353 55.40 11.28 23.33
CA LEU A 353 55.98 9.92 23.21
C LEU A 353 55.18 8.75 23.84
N SER A 354 55.17 7.53 23.31
CA SER A 354 55.45 6.91 22.01
C SER A 354 55.41 5.40 22.27
N SER A 355 54.93 4.65 21.28
CA SER A 355 55.43 3.34 20.85
C SER A 355 55.31 2.07 21.71
N GLU A 356 55.17 0.98 20.94
CA GLU A 356 55.48 -0.46 21.16
C GLU A 356 54.23 -1.34 21.30
N GLN A 357 53.73 -1.98 20.24
CA GLN A 357 54.27 -3.16 19.51
C GLN A 357 54.71 -4.32 20.42
N LEU A 358 54.03 -5.47 20.28
CA LEU A 358 54.58 -6.82 20.03
C LEU A 358 53.36 -7.79 19.85
N THR A 359 53.14 -8.40 18.67
CA THR A 359 53.47 -9.81 18.28
C THR A 359 52.78 -10.86 19.17
N GLU A 360 52.25 -12.00 18.74
CA GLU A 360 52.24 -12.78 17.50
C GLU A 360 51.29 -13.98 17.71
N ALA A 361 50.84 -14.61 16.62
CA ALA A 361 50.51 -16.04 16.44
C ALA A 361 49.50 -16.71 17.40
N THR A 362 48.47 -17.43 16.92
CA THR A 362 48.63 -18.77 16.34
C THR A 362 47.31 -19.22 15.70
N THR A 363 47.45 -20.03 14.66
CA THR A 363 46.55 -20.74 13.73
C THR A 363 45.38 -21.57 14.32
N PRO A 364 44.44 -22.03 13.46
CA PRO A 364 43.11 -22.56 13.80
C PRO A 364 43.08 -24.09 13.92
N ASP A 365 41.95 -24.64 14.41
CA ASP A 365 41.49 -26.00 14.06
C ASP A 365 39.97 -26.16 14.28
N ASP A 366 39.40 -26.96 13.36
CA ASP A 366 38.09 -27.63 13.26
C ASP A 366 36.78 -26.85 13.03
#